data_AF-A0AAD4LW21-F1
#
_entry.id   AF-A0AAD4LW21-F1
#
_cell.length_a   1.000
_cell.length_b   1.000
_cell.length_c   1.000
_cell.angle_alpha   90.00
_cell.angle_beta   90.00
_cell.angle_gamma   90.00
#
_symmetry.space_group_name_H-M   'P 1'
#
loop_
_entity.id
_entity.type
_entity.pdbx_description
1 polymer ?
#
loop_
_entity_poly.entity_id
_entity_poly.type
_entity_poly.pdbx_seq_one_letter_code
_entity_poly.pdbx_strand_id
1 'polypeptide(L)'
;LSLAMLVASVACAPSKRDVDPTLIPSFGWTAGTDPTGTGNCDGAVLGANGLPVQVPCSCPPDRSLFIQNLNLNVAVGHAVNNSVIPVSFPTDNSTASQLQRLTTASVTLQNMFGVGVGCPIESTTFAAQQAVLLAGQPVPNNPPPSSSASGTAYPTTSSPSSSSPITTSSLSLPISDPSPSVPATSSTTSSLATSLTSVAPSSTPSPGLLTEAQVSAIAPPLGWQAGQNPTGMHPKIGSGDCDGAVNGTDGHPIKIPCSCPPDQTTYISQLTSNANAGYALNNPSVQLSYPLDDSTGSRLARLNAASITLLNLNGPGVGCPIQSTTFASQ
;
A
#
# COMPACT_ATOMS: atom_id res chain seq x y z
N LEU A 1 -23.26 50.65 -36.44
CA LEU A 1 -23.72 49.33 -35.97
C LEU A 1 -22.47 48.45 -35.86
N SER A 2 -21.79 48.46 -34.71
CA SER A 2 -20.53 47.73 -34.52
C SER A 2 -20.82 46.32 -34.03
N LEU A 3 -20.31 45.33 -34.78
CA LEU A 3 -20.48 43.90 -34.55
C LEU A 3 -19.44 43.43 -33.51
N ALA A 4 -19.89 42.94 -32.36
CA ALA A 4 -19.04 42.33 -31.35
C ALA A 4 -18.90 40.82 -31.64
N MET A 5 -17.67 40.37 -31.96
CA MET A 5 -17.34 38.94 -32.02
C MET A 5 -17.13 38.39 -30.60
N LEU A 6 -17.90 37.36 -30.24
CA LEU A 6 -17.79 36.65 -28.97
C LEU A 6 -16.96 35.38 -29.22
N VAL A 7 -15.71 35.37 -28.75
CA VAL A 7 -14.83 34.19 -28.79
C VAL A 7 -15.16 33.31 -27.58
N ALA A 8 -15.82 32.18 -27.82
CA ALA A 8 -16.07 31.17 -26.79
C ALA A 8 -14.84 30.27 -26.66
N SER A 9 -14.08 30.45 -25.57
CA SER A 9 -12.98 29.56 -25.21
C SER A 9 -13.53 28.24 -24.66
N VAL A 10 -13.49 27.17 -25.44
CA VAL A 10 -13.78 25.81 -24.97
C VAL A 10 -12.60 25.33 -24.14
N ALA A 11 -12.72 25.43 -22.81
CA ALA A 11 -11.81 24.76 -21.90
C ALA A 11 -12.12 23.25 -21.94
N CYS A 12 -11.44 22.50 -22.81
CA CYS A 12 -11.34 21.05 -22.67
C CYS A 12 -10.54 20.76 -21.39
N ALA A 13 -11.22 20.68 -20.24
CA ALA A 13 -10.64 20.04 -19.08
C ALA A 13 -10.33 18.59 -19.48
N PRO A 14 -9.07 18.13 -19.33
CA PRO A 14 -8.74 16.73 -19.61
C PRO A 14 -9.54 15.87 -18.63
N SER A 15 -10.57 15.20 -19.12
CA SER A 15 -11.21 14.10 -18.41
C SER A 15 -10.14 13.02 -18.26
N LYS A 16 -9.57 12.90 -17.06
CA LYS A 16 -8.73 11.76 -16.73
C LYS A 16 -9.58 10.52 -16.99
N ARG A 17 -9.13 9.71 -17.95
CA ARG A 17 -9.81 8.47 -18.33
C ARG A 17 -9.93 7.57 -17.11
N ASP A 18 -11.09 6.95 -16.96
CA ASP A 18 -11.26 5.82 -16.04
C ASP A 18 -10.19 4.77 -16.33
N VAL A 19 -9.75 4.10 -15.28
CA VAL A 19 -8.79 3.00 -15.37
C VAL A 19 -9.41 1.88 -16.21
N ASP A 20 -8.65 1.37 -17.18
CA ASP A 20 -9.06 0.21 -17.97
C ASP A 20 -9.25 -1.01 -17.04
N PRO A 21 -10.46 -1.58 -16.92
CA PRO A 21 -10.72 -2.70 -16.02
C PRO A 21 -9.89 -3.94 -16.31
N THR A 22 -9.40 -4.11 -17.54
CA THR A 22 -8.57 -5.25 -17.95
C THR A 22 -7.13 -5.16 -17.43
N LEU A 23 -6.68 -3.95 -17.08
CA LEU A 23 -5.36 -3.71 -16.50
C LEU A 23 -5.35 -3.82 -14.97
N ILE A 24 -6.53 -3.93 -14.36
CA ILE A 24 -6.70 -4.02 -12.90
C ILE A 24 -6.35 -5.44 -12.45
N PRO A 25 -5.32 -5.61 -11.59
CA PRO A 25 -4.95 -6.92 -11.06
C PRO A 25 -6.15 -7.62 -10.42
N SER A 26 -6.27 -8.92 -10.67
CA SER A 26 -7.33 -9.71 -10.04
C SER A 26 -6.99 -9.97 -8.58
N PHE A 27 -7.97 -10.01 -7.67
CA PHE A 27 -7.69 -10.43 -6.30
C PHE A 27 -7.18 -11.87 -6.23
N GLY A 28 -7.64 -12.74 -7.13
CA GLY A 28 -7.27 -14.16 -7.14
C GLY A 28 -7.67 -14.92 -5.87
N TRP A 29 -8.55 -14.35 -5.05
CA TRP A 29 -9.10 -14.93 -3.84
C TRP A 29 -10.56 -14.50 -3.66
N THR A 30 -11.32 -15.25 -2.88
CA THR A 30 -12.74 -15.01 -2.62
C THR A 30 -12.95 -14.68 -1.15
N ALA A 31 -13.77 -13.65 -0.88
CA ALA A 31 -14.09 -13.24 0.47
C ALA A 31 -14.93 -14.30 1.19
N GLY A 32 -14.86 -14.33 2.52
CA GLY A 32 -15.66 -15.26 3.32
C GLY A 32 -15.20 -16.72 3.25
N THR A 33 -13.99 -17.01 2.77
CA THR A 33 -13.45 -18.38 2.70
C THR A 33 -13.19 -18.92 4.11
N ASP A 34 -13.72 -20.10 4.43
CA ASP A 34 -13.53 -20.82 5.69
C ASP A 34 -13.69 -19.95 6.97
N PRO A 35 -14.92 -19.46 7.26
CA PRO A 35 -15.15 -18.57 8.39
C PRO A 35 -14.95 -19.28 9.73
N THR A 36 -14.16 -18.67 10.61
CA THR A 36 -13.89 -19.18 11.98
C THR A 36 -15.05 -18.98 12.96
N GLY A 37 -16.11 -18.26 12.56
CA GLY A 37 -17.22 -17.85 13.41
C GLY A 37 -16.94 -16.62 14.29
N THR A 38 -15.72 -16.05 14.24
CA THR A 38 -15.32 -14.85 15.01
C THR A 38 -15.19 -13.58 14.16
N GLY A 39 -15.60 -13.63 12.89
CA GLY A 39 -15.45 -12.53 11.92
C GLY A 39 -14.16 -12.60 11.09
N ASN A 40 -13.30 -13.60 11.35
CA ASN A 40 -12.09 -13.88 10.58
C ASN A 40 -12.28 -15.09 9.65
N CYS A 41 -11.65 -15.01 8.50
CA CYS A 41 -11.67 -15.96 7.40
C CYS A 41 -10.25 -16.21 6.88
N ASP A 42 -10.08 -17.29 6.14
CA ASP A 42 -8.79 -17.64 5.55
C ASP A 42 -8.43 -16.68 4.41
N GLY A 43 -7.23 -16.12 4.50
CA GLY A 43 -6.61 -15.27 3.50
C GLY A 43 -5.96 -16.08 2.37
N ALA A 44 -5.56 -15.35 1.32
CA ALA A 44 -5.02 -15.88 0.09
C ALA A 44 -3.59 -16.41 0.19
N VAL A 45 -2.90 -16.15 1.30
CA VAL A 45 -1.51 -16.59 1.53
C VAL A 45 -1.40 -17.45 2.78
N LEU A 46 -0.38 -18.30 2.80
CA LEU A 46 0.02 -19.05 3.98
C LEU A 46 0.99 -18.23 4.83
N GLY A 47 0.78 -18.24 6.13
CA GLY A 47 1.71 -17.72 7.12
C GLY A 47 2.89 -18.66 7.37
N ALA A 48 3.81 -18.25 8.24
CA ALA A 48 5.03 -19.00 8.55
C ALA A 48 4.78 -20.41 9.14
N ASN A 49 3.60 -20.64 9.71
CA ASN A 49 3.16 -21.94 10.23
C ASN A 49 2.55 -22.86 9.15
N GLY A 50 2.52 -22.43 7.89
CA GLY A 50 1.90 -23.17 6.79
C GLY A 50 0.37 -23.13 6.79
N LEU A 51 -0.25 -22.35 7.68
CA LEU A 51 -1.70 -22.14 7.71
C LEU A 51 -2.06 -20.82 7.01
N PRO A 52 -3.26 -20.70 6.42
CA PRO A 52 -3.73 -19.44 5.86
C PRO A 52 -3.69 -18.30 6.88
N VAL A 53 -3.23 -17.12 6.45
CA VAL A 53 -3.28 -15.92 7.29
C VAL A 53 -4.74 -15.52 7.49
N GLN A 54 -5.16 -15.32 8.73
CA GLN A 54 -6.52 -14.88 9.04
C GLN A 54 -6.71 -13.41 8.62
N VAL A 55 -7.79 -13.14 7.89
CA VAL A 55 -8.20 -11.81 7.43
C VAL A 55 -9.68 -11.57 7.77
N PRO A 56 -10.15 -10.31 7.81
CA PRO A 56 -11.58 -10.05 7.97
C PRO A 56 -12.38 -10.74 6.85
N CYS A 57 -13.50 -11.38 7.19
CA CYS A 57 -14.32 -12.10 6.20
C CYS A 57 -14.89 -11.21 5.08
N SER A 58 -14.95 -9.90 5.28
CA SER A 58 -15.32 -8.92 4.25
C SER A 58 -14.22 -8.64 3.22
N CYS A 59 -13.05 -9.29 3.37
CA CYS A 59 -11.90 -9.11 2.51
C CYS A 59 -11.64 -10.36 1.66
N PRO A 60 -11.32 -10.22 0.35
CA PRO A 60 -11.21 -8.96 -0.40
C PRO A 60 -12.58 -8.26 -0.57
N PRO A 61 -12.60 -6.93 -0.81
CA PRO A 61 -13.86 -6.20 -0.95
C PRO A 61 -14.58 -6.58 -2.25
N ASP A 62 -15.81 -6.11 -2.42
CA ASP A 62 -16.48 -6.20 -3.72
C ASP A 62 -15.63 -5.51 -4.82
N ARG A 63 -15.49 -6.19 -5.97
CA ARG A 63 -14.61 -5.73 -7.05
C ARG A 63 -15.08 -4.39 -7.62
N SER A 64 -16.38 -4.14 -7.71
CA SER A 64 -16.89 -2.86 -8.23
C SER A 64 -16.58 -1.71 -7.28
N LEU A 65 -16.71 -1.93 -5.97
CA LEU A 65 -16.33 -0.95 -4.94
C LEU A 65 -14.82 -0.65 -4.97
N PHE A 66 -14.00 -1.67 -5.18
CA PHE A 66 -12.56 -1.50 -5.35
C PHE A 66 -12.22 -0.68 -6.59
N ILE A 67 -12.81 -0.99 -7.75
CA ILE A 67 -12.58 -0.26 -9.01
C ILE A 67 -13.00 1.21 -8.85
N GLN A 68 -14.11 1.47 -8.18
CA GLN A 68 -14.56 2.83 -7.89
C GLN A 68 -13.51 3.63 -7.10
N ASN A 69 -12.97 3.03 -6.02
CA ASN A 69 -11.93 3.68 -5.22
C ASN A 69 -10.61 3.83 -5.98
N LEU A 70 -10.24 2.85 -6.80
CA LEU A 70 -9.06 2.92 -7.66
C LEU A 70 -9.17 4.07 -8.67
N ASN A 71 -10.33 4.21 -9.33
CA ASN A 71 -10.59 5.30 -10.26
C ASN A 71 -10.47 6.66 -9.57
N LEU A 72 -11.04 6.81 -8.36
CA LEU A 72 -10.90 8.02 -7.56
C LEU A 72 -9.43 8.32 -7.24
N ASN A 73 -8.67 7.32 -6.78
CA ASN A 73 -7.25 7.48 -6.45
C ASN A 73 -6.43 7.93 -7.67
N VAL A 74 -6.62 7.28 -8.83
CA VAL A 74 -5.90 7.59 -10.07
C VAL A 74 -6.32 8.96 -10.62
N ALA A 75 -7.61 9.32 -10.50
CA ALA A 75 -8.11 10.62 -10.89
C ALA A 75 -7.48 11.76 -10.07
N VAL A 76 -7.23 11.57 -8.77
CA VAL A 76 -6.56 12.59 -7.94
C VAL A 76 -5.03 12.46 -7.91
N GLY A 77 -4.48 11.32 -8.38
CA GLY A 77 -3.05 11.03 -8.40
C GLY A 77 -2.47 10.60 -7.04
N HIS A 78 -3.32 10.29 -6.06
CA HIS A 78 -2.96 9.85 -4.71
C HIS A 78 -4.11 9.03 -4.10
N ALA A 79 -3.88 8.31 -3.00
CA ALA A 79 -4.97 7.62 -2.31
C ALA A 79 -5.93 8.64 -1.66
N VAL A 80 -7.22 8.67 -2.02
CA VAL A 80 -8.15 9.71 -1.56
C VAL A 80 -8.28 9.78 -0.04
N ASN A 81 -8.22 8.64 0.64
CA ASN A 81 -8.27 8.59 2.10
C ASN A 81 -6.89 8.63 2.76
N ASN A 82 -5.82 8.76 1.97
CA ASN A 82 -4.45 8.92 2.43
C ASN A 82 -3.66 9.74 1.40
N SER A 83 -3.94 11.05 1.38
CA SER A 83 -3.52 11.94 0.29
C SER A 83 -2.02 12.09 0.13
N VAL A 84 -1.26 11.59 1.09
CA VAL A 84 0.19 11.66 1.07
C VAL A 84 0.82 10.51 0.29
N ILE A 85 0.10 9.41 0.05
CA ILE A 85 0.61 8.31 -0.78
C ILE A 85 0.28 8.60 -2.25
N PRO A 86 1.26 8.91 -3.10
CA PRO A 86 1.02 9.11 -4.53
C PRO A 86 0.66 7.77 -5.17
N VAL A 87 -0.24 7.82 -6.15
CA VAL A 87 -0.55 6.66 -6.98
C VAL A 87 -0.37 7.00 -8.45
N SER A 88 0.04 6.00 -9.23
CA SER A 88 0.14 6.10 -10.68
C SER A 88 -0.29 4.79 -11.29
N PHE A 89 -1.11 4.86 -12.34
CA PHE A 89 -1.64 3.68 -13.00
C PHE A 89 -1.24 3.70 -14.48
N PRO A 90 0.01 3.29 -14.79
CA PRO A 90 0.49 3.25 -16.17
C PRO A 90 -0.28 2.21 -16.99
N THR A 91 -0.41 2.45 -18.29
CA THR A 91 -1.24 1.62 -19.19
C THR A 91 -0.43 0.67 -20.07
N ASP A 92 0.90 0.80 -20.11
CA ASP A 92 1.74 -0.08 -20.91
C ASP A 92 1.95 -1.46 -20.25
N ASN A 93 2.53 -2.38 -21.01
CA ASN A 93 2.70 -3.77 -20.62
C ASN A 93 4.11 -4.10 -20.11
N SER A 94 4.93 -3.10 -19.78
CA SER A 94 6.22 -3.37 -19.15
C SER A 94 6.02 -3.99 -17.76
N THR A 95 6.97 -4.83 -17.34
CA THR A 95 6.99 -5.40 -15.98
C THR A 95 6.94 -4.29 -14.92
N ALA A 96 7.65 -3.18 -15.15
CA ALA A 96 7.63 -2.02 -14.27
C ALA A 96 6.21 -1.43 -14.13
N SER A 97 5.48 -1.29 -15.24
CA SER A 97 4.10 -0.79 -15.22
C SER A 97 3.11 -1.77 -14.59
N GLN A 98 3.29 -3.08 -14.81
CA GLN A 98 2.50 -4.12 -14.16
C GLN A 98 2.71 -4.12 -12.63
N LEU A 99 3.96 -4.00 -12.18
CA LEU A 99 4.30 -3.85 -10.76
C LEU A 99 3.70 -2.57 -10.17
N GLN A 100 3.78 -1.45 -10.90
CA GLN A 100 3.22 -0.19 -10.42
C GLN A 100 1.68 -0.22 -10.29
N ARG A 101 1.00 -0.92 -11.20
CA ARG A 101 -0.45 -1.16 -11.08
C ARG A 101 -0.77 -2.03 -9.87
N LEU A 102 0.05 -3.03 -9.59
CA LEU A 102 -0.12 -3.93 -8.45
C LEU A 102 0.16 -3.23 -7.11
N THR A 103 1.18 -2.37 -7.04
CA THR A 103 1.44 -1.48 -5.90
C THR A 103 0.27 -0.53 -5.69
N THR A 104 -0.23 0.11 -6.76
CA THR A 104 -1.38 1.02 -6.69
C THR A 104 -2.65 0.31 -6.24
N ALA A 105 -2.87 -0.91 -6.73
CA ALA A 105 -3.97 -1.76 -6.29
C ALA A 105 -3.85 -2.10 -4.80
N SER A 106 -2.64 -2.43 -4.33
CA SER A 106 -2.35 -2.73 -2.93
C SER A 106 -2.54 -1.50 -2.02
N VAL A 107 -2.09 -0.31 -2.44
CA VAL A 107 -2.31 0.95 -1.72
C VAL A 107 -3.80 1.28 -1.65
N THR A 108 -4.51 1.12 -2.77
CA THR A 108 -5.96 1.35 -2.82
C THR A 108 -6.67 0.43 -1.83
N LEU A 109 -6.39 -0.88 -1.88
CA LEU A 109 -6.97 -1.91 -1.01
C LEU A 109 -6.83 -1.57 0.48
N GLN A 110 -5.64 -1.11 0.89
CA GLN A 110 -5.33 -0.80 2.29
C GLN A 110 -5.88 0.55 2.76
N ASN A 111 -6.28 1.44 1.85
CA ASN A 111 -6.74 2.80 2.20
C ASN A 111 -8.18 3.08 1.71
N MET A 112 -9.01 2.05 1.47
CA MET A 112 -10.36 2.25 0.93
C MET A 112 -11.32 2.96 1.88
N PHE A 113 -11.15 2.80 3.19
CA PHE A 113 -12.11 3.30 4.21
C PHE A 113 -11.47 4.24 5.23
N GLY A 114 -10.25 4.71 4.96
CA GLY A 114 -9.48 5.54 5.87
C GLY A 114 -7.99 5.27 5.73
N VAL A 115 -7.17 6.01 6.47
CA VAL A 115 -5.71 5.83 6.47
C VAL A 115 -5.38 4.45 7.07
N GLY A 116 -4.91 3.51 6.24
CA GLY A 116 -4.65 2.13 6.66
C GLY A 116 -5.89 1.31 7.02
N VAL A 117 -7.09 1.84 6.76
CA VAL A 117 -8.36 1.14 7.00
C VAL A 117 -8.84 0.59 5.67
N GLY A 118 -8.73 -0.71 5.51
CA GLY A 118 -9.03 -1.41 4.28
C GLY A 118 -8.82 -2.90 4.44
N CYS A 119 -8.67 -3.59 3.31
CA CYS A 119 -8.35 -5.00 3.33
C CYS A 119 -6.83 -5.22 3.35
N PRO A 120 -6.32 -6.15 4.18
CA PRO A 120 -4.89 -6.49 4.16
C PRO A 120 -4.52 -7.11 2.82
N ILE A 121 -3.28 -6.95 2.37
CA ILE A 121 -2.79 -7.55 1.11
C ILE A 121 -3.01 -9.06 1.10
N GLU A 122 -2.90 -9.70 2.27
CA GLU A 122 -3.10 -11.15 2.47
C GLU A 122 -4.52 -11.64 2.15
N SER A 123 -5.48 -10.73 1.96
CA SER A 123 -6.80 -11.08 1.41
C SER A 123 -6.79 -11.26 -0.12
N THR A 124 -5.64 -11.10 -0.76
CA THR A 124 -5.45 -11.18 -2.21
C THR A 124 -4.17 -11.94 -2.54
N THR A 125 -4.07 -12.36 -3.79
CA THR A 125 -2.86 -12.98 -4.36
C THR A 125 -1.91 -11.94 -4.96
N PHE A 126 -2.05 -10.65 -4.64
CA PHE A 126 -1.20 -9.59 -5.20
C PHE A 126 0.28 -9.86 -4.94
N ALA A 127 0.63 -10.34 -3.75
CA ALA A 127 1.97 -10.77 -3.45
C ALA A 127 2.44 -11.85 -4.47
N ALA A 128 1.72 -12.96 -4.59
CA ALA A 128 2.07 -14.02 -5.56
C ALA A 128 2.19 -13.49 -7.02
N GLN A 129 1.29 -12.61 -7.43
CA GLN A 129 1.33 -11.97 -8.75
C GLN A 129 2.59 -11.11 -8.93
N GLN A 130 3.00 -10.36 -7.91
CA GLN A 130 4.24 -9.59 -7.91
C GLN A 130 5.45 -10.50 -8.14
N ALA A 131 5.52 -11.64 -7.45
CA ALA A 131 6.60 -12.61 -7.63
C ALA A 131 6.63 -13.18 -9.06
N VAL A 132 5.47 -13.46 -9.66
CA VAL A 132 5.39 -13.94 -11.06
C VAL A 132 5.93 -12.90 -12.03
N LEU A 133 5.61 -11.61 -11.82
CA LEU A 133 6.13 -10.51 -12.64
C LEU A 133 7.65 -10.34 -12.53
N LEU A 134 8.18 -10.42 -11.31
CA LEU A 134 9.62 -10.33 -11.05
C LEU A 134 10.39 -11.51 -11.67
N ALA A 135 9.76 -12.69 -11.74
CA ALA A 135 10.29 -13.85 -12.45
C ALA A 135 10.24 -13.74 -14.00
N GLY A 136 9.77 -12.60 -14.54
CA GLY A 136 9.66 -12.38 -15.98
C GLY A 136 8.56 -13.20 -16.65
N GLN A 137 7.62 -13.74 -15.86
CA GLN A 137 6.49 -14.50 -16.37
C GLN A 137 5.27 -13.56 -16.52
N PRO A 138 4.47 -13.70 -17.59
CA PRO A 138 3.24 -12.94 -17.71
C PRO A 138 2.27 -13.32 -16.59
N VAL A 139 1.68 -12.33 -15.92
CA VAL A 139 0.61 -12.61 -14.95
C VAL A 139 -0.56 -13.27 -15.67
N PRO A 140 -1.15 -14.34 -15.11
CA PRO A 140 -2.37 -14.91 -15.64
C PRO A 140 -3.50 -13.89 -15.50
N ASN A 141 -3.75 -13.12 -16.56
CA ASN A 141 -5.01 -12.40 -16.74
C ASN A 141 -6.10 -13.45 -16.99
N ASN A 142 -6.72 -14.00 -15.94
CA ASN A 142 -7.86 -14.88 -16.13
C ASN A 142 -9.17 -14.24 -15.65
N PRO A 143 -10.28 -14.42 -16.39
CA PRO A 143 -11.59 -13.85 -16.05
C PRO A 143 -12.11 -14.42 -14.71
N PRO A 144 -13.13 -13.80 -14.08
CA PRO A 144 -13.79 -14.42 -12.93
C PRO A 144 -14.23 -15.84 -13.29
N PRO A 145 -14.20 -16.81 -12.36
CA PRO A 145 -14.79 -18.12 -12.61
C PRO A 145 -16.25 -17.90 -13.01
N SER A 146 -16.53 -18.04 -14.30
CA SER A 146 -17.89 -18.09 -14.80
C SER A 146 -18.50 -19.33 -14.18
N SER A 147 -19.59 -19.11 -13.45
CA SER A 147 -20.48 -20.14 -12.96
C SER A 147 -20.85 -21.07 -14.11
N SER A 148 -20.15 -22.20 -14.22
CA SER A 148 -20.59 -23.33 -15.01
C SER A 148 -21.03 -24.39 -14.03
N ALA A 149 -22.33 -24.31 -13.71
CA ALA A 149 -23.07 -25.43 -13.18
C ALA A 149 -22.84 -26.63 -14.11
N SER A 150 -22.22 -27.69 -13.58
CA SER A 150 -22.44 -29.04 -14.08
C SER A 150 -23.24 -29.76 -13.02
N GLY A 151 -24.50 -30.01 -13.37
CA GLY A 151 -25.43 -30.71 -12.54
C GLY A 151 -24.97 -32.13 -12.28
N THR A 152 -25.22 -32.59 -11.06
CA THR A 152 -25.59 -33.99 -10.85
C THR A 152 -26.72 -33.98 -9.83
N ALA A 153 -27.90 -34.32 -10.34
CA ALA A 153 -29.15 -34.43 -9.61
C ALA A 153 -29.08 -35.53 -8.55
N TYR A 154 -29.67 -35.29 -7.37
CA TYR A 154 -30.32 -36.29 -6.48
C TYR A 154 -31.17 -35.54 -5.42
N PRO A 155 -32.18 -36.17 -4.80
CA PRO A 155 -33.54 -35.72 -4.94
C PRO A 155 -34.10 -34.93 -3.74
N THR A 156 -35.11 -34.16 -4.08
CA THR A 156 -36.15 -33.52 -3.26
C THR A 156 -36.58 -34.31 -2.02
N THR A 157 -36.55 -33.65 -0.87
CA THR A 157 -37.52 -33.88 0.21
C THR A 157 -38.08 -32.53 0.67
N SER A 158 -39.38 -32.55 0.94
CA SER A 158 -40.30 -31.42 0.88
C SER A 158 -40.56 -30.74 2.24
N SER A 159 -40.97 -29.47 2.16
CA SER A 159 -41.89 -28.73 3.08
C SER A 159 -41.39 -28.20 4.44
N PRO A 160 -42.09 -27.21 5.03
CA PRO A 160 -42.72 -26.04 4.41
C PRO A 160 -42.44 -24.71 5.15
N SER A 161 -42.86 -23.63 4.50
CA SER A 161 -42.96 -22.24 4.96
C SER A 161 -43.63 -22.05 6.32
N SER A 162 -43.25 -21.00 7.03
CA SER A 162 -44.16 -20.23 7.89
C SER A 162 -43.76 -18.75 7.91
N SER A 163 -44.61 -17.97 7.26
CA SER A 163 -44.71 -16.53 7.36
C SER A 163 -45.23 -16.13 8.74
N SER A 164 -44.80 -14.99 9.29
CA SER A 164 -45.71 -14.07 10.00
C SER A 164 -45.09 -12.66 10.13
N PRO A 165 -45.94 -11.62 10.31
CA PRO A 165 -45.57 -10.23 10.03
C PRO A 165 -45.71 -9.29 11.25
N ILE A 166 -45.19 -8.05 11.09
CA ILE A 166 -45.50 -6.75 11.75
C ILE A 166 -45.73 -6.67 13.28
N THR A 167 -44.96 -5.78 13.94
CA THR A 167 -45.57 -4.73 14.80
C THR A 167 -44.71 -3.45 14.87
N THR A 168 -45.36 -2.34 14.55
CA THR A 168 -45.00 -0.94 14.84
C THR A 168 -45.08 -0.60 16.32
N SER A 169 -44.20 0.27 16.83
CA SER A 169 -44.58 1.33 17.79
C SER A 169 -43.50 2.39 17.99
N SER A 170 -43.92 3.62 17.74
CA SER A 170 -43.37 4.93 18.06
C SER A 170 -43.47 5.28 19.54
N LEU A 171 -42.55 6.11 20.10
CA LEU A 171 -42.84 7.37 20.83
C LEU A 171 -41.58 7.98 21.54
N SER A 172 -41.19 9.16 21.04
CA SER A 172 -40.76 10.44 21.66
C SER A 172 -40.09 10.55 23.07
N LEU A 173 -38.90 11.21 23.10
CA LEU A 173 -38.38 12.42 23.85
C LEU A 173 -38.80 12.70 25.33
N PRO A 174 -38.12 13.55 26.18
CA PRO A 174 -37.08 14.59 25.89
C PRO A 174 -35.93 14.85 26.94
N ILE A 175 -34.96 15.70 26.55
CA ILE A 175 -34.22 16.82 27.27
C ILE A 175 -33.44 16.55 28.58
N SER A 176 -32.13 16.90 28.60
CA SER A 176 -31.52 17.95 29.48
C SER A 176 -29.98 18.07 29.33
N ASP A 177 -29.53 19.25 28.87
CA ASP A 177 -28.23 19.92 29.15
C ASP A 177 -28.37 20.63 30.53
N PRO A 178 -27.32 20.97 31.35
CA PRO A 178 -26.27 21.92 30.94
C PRO A 178 -24.84 21.78 31.52
N SER A 179 -23.84 22.06 30.66
CA SER A 179 -22.72 23.04 30.80
C SER A 179 -21.76 23.04 32.05
N PRO A 180 -20.73 23.92 32.15
CA PRO A 180 -19.31 23.52 32.03
C PRO A 180 -18.42 23.92 33.24
N SER A 181 -17.14 23.51 33.27
CA SER A 181 -16.12 24.16 34.10
C SER A 181 -14.70 23.96 33.55
N VAL A 182 -14.06 25.09 33.23
CA VAL A 182 -12.60 25.29 33.12
C VAL A 182 -12.03 25.65 34.49
N PRO A 183 -10.72 25.49 34.73
CA PRO A 183 -9.87 26.69 34.71
C PRO A 183 -8.46 26.50 34.12
N ALA A 184 -7.89 27.64 33.73
CA ALA A 184 -6.53 27.85 33.25
C ALA A 184 -5.49 28.03 34.38
N THR A 185 -4.21 27.82 34.08
CA THR A 185 -3.01 28.61 34.49
C THR A 185 -1.74 27.84 34.05
N SER A 186 -0.97 28.31 33.07
CA SER A 186 0.16 29.27 33.16
C SER A 186 1.54 28.59 33.23
N SER A 187 2.31 28.75 32.12
CA SER A 187 3.76 29.04 32.00
C SER A 187 4.76 28.51 33.03
N THR A 188 5.91 27.97 32.60
CA THR A 188 7.25 28.63 32.67
C THR A 188 8.31 27.83 31.89
N THR A 189 9.18 28.58 31.21
CA THR A 189 10.45 28.24 30.53
C THR A 189 11.52 27.63 31.44
N SER A 190 12.39 26.74 30.93
CA SER A 190 13.86 26.95 30.83
C SER A 190 14.66 25.68 30.52
N SER A 191 15.86 25.95 30.04
CA SER A 191 16.74 25.19 29.15
C SER A 191 18.05 24.69 29.82
N LEU A 192 18.89 24.04 28.99
CA LEU A 192 20.29 23.56 29.15
C LEU A 192 20.45 22.15 29.74
N ALA A 193 20.88 21.13 28.97
CA ALA A 193 22.20 20.88 28.35
C ALA A 193 23.27 20.46 29.36
N THR A 194 23.93 19.30 29.12
CA THR A 194 25.41 19.10 29.07
C THR A 194 25.79 17.60 29.08
N SER A 195 26.28 17.15 27.91
CA SER A 195 27.37 16.22 27.56
C SER A 195 27.68 14.88 28.29
N LEU A 196 27.73 13.83 27.45
CA LEU A 196 28.81 12.86 27.18
C LEU A 196 29.41 12.01 28.32
N THR A 197 29.28 10.68 28.18
CA THR A 197 30.46 9.78 28.14
C THR A 197 30.10 8.44 27.49
N SER A 198 31.05 7.96 26.69
CA SER A 198 31.01 6.80 25.81
C SER A 198 31.57 5.56 26.52
N VAL A 199 30.85 4.44 26.49
CA VAL A 199 31.40 3.08 26.54
C VAL A 199 30.54 2.17 25.64
N ALA A 200 31.20 1.44 24.74
CA ALA A 200 30.63 0.55 23.73
C ALA A 200 30.04 -0.76 24.33
N PRO A 201 29.24 -1.54 23.56
CA PRO A 201 28.15 -2.32 24.09
C PRO A 201 28.48 -3.80 24.29
N SER A 202 27.82 -4.41 25.26
CA SER A 202 27.55 -5.85 25.29
C SER A 202 26.15 -6.05 25.85
N SER A 203 25.16 -5.48 25.17
CA SER A 203 23.75 -5.74 25.42
C SER A 203 23.33 -6.90 24.55
N THR A 204 23.27 -8.09 25.16
CA THR A 204 22.47 -9.21 24.67
C THR A 204 21.08 -8.71 24.27
N PRO A 205 20.64 -8.92 23.01
CA PRO A 205 19.35 -8.41 22.56
C PRO A 205 18.20 -9.08 23.31
N SER A 206 17.24 -8.25 23.70
CA SER A 206 15.95 -8.69 24.25
C SER A 206 15.27 -9.61 23.23
N PRO A 207 14.74 -10.78 23.63
CA PRO A 207 14.11 -11.72 22.71
C PRO A 207 12.79 -11.13 22.20
N GLY A 208 12.82 -10.59 20.98
CA GLY A 208 11.62 -10.07 20.31
C GLY A 208 11.84 -8.96 19.29
N LEU A 209 13.01 -8.29 19.31
CA LEU A 209 13.35 -7.24 18.34
C LEU A 209 14.38 -7.76 17.32
N LEU A 210 14.10 -7.55 16.04
CA LEU A 210 15.03 -7.77 14.94
C LEU A 210 16.24 -6.86 15.10
N THR A 211 17.43 -7.44 15.05
CA THR A 211 18.68 -6.68 15.02
C THR A 211 18.98 -6.20 13.61
N GLU A 212 19.71 -5.09 13.50
CA GLU A 212 20.15 -4.54 12.21
C GLU A 212 21.04 -5.52 11.42
N ALA A 213 21.78 -6.38 12.12
CA ALA A 213 22.53 -7.47 11.53
C ALA A 213 21.63 -8.55 10.90
N GLN A 214 20.52 -8.91 11.55
CA GLN A 214 19.56 -9.86 10.99
C GLN A 214 18.83 -9.29 9.78
N VAL A 215 18.44 -8.01 9.85
CA VAL A 215 17.77 -7.34 8.74
C VAL A 215 18.73 -7.16 7.57
N SER A 216 19.95 -6.69 7.80
CA SER A 216 20.95 -6.48 6.75
C SER A 216 21.32 -7.76 5.99
N ALA A 217 21.31 -8.91 6.66
CA ALA A 217 21.66 -10.19 6.04
C ALA A 217 20.63 -10.64 4.97
N ILE A 218 19.36 -10.24 5.11
CA ILE A 218 18.26 -10.69 4.23
C ILE A 218 17.50 -9.54 3.55
N ALA A 219 17.92 -8.30 3.80
CA ALA A 219 17.34 -7.12 3.18
C ALA A 219 17.65 -7.09 1.68
N PRO A 220 16.66 -6.78 0.83
CA PRO A 220 16.89 -6.54 -0.58
C PRO A 220 17.98 -5.47 -0.78
N PRO A 221 19.06 -5.75 -1.54
CA PRO A 221 20.05 -4.73 -1.86
C PRO A 221 19.40 -3.60 -2.67
N LEU A 222 19.76 -2.34 -2.44
CA LEU A 222 19.21 -1.24 -3.26
C LEU A 222 19.65 -1.39 -4.73
N GLY A 223 20.89 -1.85 -4.95
CA GLY A 223 21.48 -2.14 -6.26
C GLY A 223 21.63 -0.94 -7.19
N TRP A 224 21.44 0.28 -6.68
CA TRP A 224 21.68 1.54 -7.38
C TRP A 224 22.27 2.56 -6.41
N GLN A 225 22.97 3.57 -6.94
CA GLN A 225 23.59 4.62 -6.14
C GLN A 225 22.90 5.96 -6.41
N ALA A 226 22.81 6.79 -5.38
CA ALA A 226 22.27 8.14 -5.50
C ALA A 226 23.15 9.01 -6.40
N GLY A 227 22.57 10.09 -6.93
CA GLY A 227 23.37 11.12 -7.62
C GLY A 227 23.85 10.75 -9.03
N GLN A 228 23.30 9.70 -9.66
CA GLN A 228 23.71 9.30 -11.00
C GLN A 228 23.27 10.34 -12.05
N ASN A 229 24.24 10.80 -12.84
CA ASN A 229 24.04 11.76 -13.95
C ASN A 229 23.11 12.95 -13.59
N PRO A 230 23.54 13.83 -12.69
CA PRO A 230 22.70 14.89 -12.18
C PRO A 230 22.37 15.91 -13.27
N THR A 231 21.08 16.12 -13.52
CA THR A 231 20.55 17.13 -14.43
C THR A 231 19.88 18.26 -13.66
N GLY A 232 20.14 19.51 -14.04
CA GLY A 232 19.50 20.67 -13.43
C GLY A 232 19.95 21.01 -12.01
N MET A 233 21.09 20.51 -11.54
CA MET A 233 21.60 20.81 -10.20
C MET A 233 21.81 22.31 -9.99
N HIS A 234 20.96 22.92 -9.17
CA HIS A 234 21.14 24.30 -8.76
C HIS A 234 22.10 24.37 -7.56
N PRO A 235 23.24 25.08 -7.66
CA PRO A 235 24.35 25.00 -6.71
C PRO A 235 24.03 25.50 -5.28
N LYS A 236 22.83 26.04 -5.05
CA LYS A 236 22.38 26.48 -3.72
C LYS A 236 21.32 25.62 -3.04
N ILE A 237 20.62 24.74 -3.77
CA ILE A 237 19.49 23.98 -3.20
C ILE A 237 19.69 22.46 -3.24
N GLY A 238 20.72 21.95 -3.93
CA GLY A 238 21.01 20.50 -3.99
C GLY A 238 19.90 19.66 -4.63
N SER A 239 18.80 20.28 -5.05
CA SER A 239 17.68 19.67 -5.74
C SER A 239 17.98 19.67 -7.23
N GLY A 240 18.10 18.46 -7.77
CA GLY A 240 18.23 18.17 -9.19
C GLY A 240 17.65 16.79 -9.43
N ASP A 241 17.31 16.53 -10.69
CA ASP A 241 16.84 15.22 -11.13
C ASP A 241 18.05 14.39 -11.54
N CYS A 242 18.15 13.18 -11.01
CA CYS A 242 19.15 12.19 -11.34
C CYS A 242 18.52 11.02 -12.08
N ASP A 243 19.37 10.25 -12.74
CA ASP A 243 18.96 9.01 -13.42
C ASP A 243 18.66 7.92 -12.39
N GLY A 244 17.46 7.36 -12.49
CA GLY A 244 17.01 6.21 -11.72
C GLY A 244 17.58 4.90 -12.24
N ALA A 245 17.35 3.84 -11.47
CA ALA A 245 17.89 2.50 -11.73
C ALA A 245 17.23 1.79 -12.91
N VAL A 246 16.03 2.22 -13.30
CA VAL A 246 15.26 1.62 -14.38
C VAL A 246 15.04 2.62 -15.51
N ASN A 247 15.02 2.09 -16.73
CA ASN A 247 14.66 2.87 -17.90
C ASN A 247 13.14 3.00 -18.03
N GLY A 248 12.70 4.18 -18.44
CA GLY A 248 11.35 4.46 -18.87
C GLY A 248 11.04 3.84 -20.23
N THR A 249 9.82 4.07 -20.70
CA THR A 249 9.30 3.54 -21.96
C THR A 249 9.99 4.14 -23.20
N ASP A 250 10.65 5.28 -23.04
CA ASP A 250 11.49 5.95 -24.04
C ASP A 250 12.91 5.35 -24.13
N GLY A 251 13.24 4.35 -23.28
CA GLY A 251 14.56 3.75 -23.21
C GLY A 251 15.58 4.59 -22.45
N HIS A 252 15.17 5.72 -21.85
CA HIS A 252 16.03 6.56 -21.02
C HIS A 252 15.77 6.30 -19.53
N PRO A 253 16.76 6.48 -18.64
CA PRO A 253 16.56 6.34 -17.20
C PRO A 253 15.44 7.25 -16.68
N ILE A 254 14.57 6.70 -15.82
CA ILE A 254 13.51 7.48 -15.17
C ILE A 254 14.16 8.51 -14.24
N LYS A 255 13.76 9.78 -14.34
CA LYS A 255 14.26 10.83 -13.46
C LYS A 255 13.73 10.70 -12.04
N ILE A 256 14.62 10.80 -11.06
CA ILE A 256 14.34 10.69 -9.63
C ILE A 256 15.06 11.80 -8.86
N PRO A 257 14.65 12.13 -7.62
CA PRO A 257 15.43 13.03 -6.78
C PRO A 257 16.86 12.52 -6.59
N CYS A 258 17.87 13.38 -6.74
CA CYS A 258 19.28 12.98 -6.60
C CYS A 258 19.67 12.44 -5.21
N SER A 259 18.87 12.71 -4.18
CA SER A 259 19.03 12.13 -2.84
C SER A 259 18.57 10.66 -2.76
N CYS A 260 18.03 10.11 -3.85
CA CYS A 260 17.49 8.77 -3.92
C CYS A 260 18.35 7.86 -4.79
N PRO A 261 18.57 6.59 -4.39
CA PRO A 261 18.15 6.00 -3.11
C PRO A 261 19.01 6.50 -1.94
N PRO A 262 18.60 6.34 -0.66
CA PRO A 262 19.52 6.53 0.47
C PRO A 262 20.69 5.54 0.38
N ASP A 263 21.73 5.73 1.18
CA ASP A 263 22.76 4.69 1.31
C ASP A 263 22.21 3.42 1.97
N GLN A 264 22.87 2.29 1.71
CA GLN A 264 22.42 0.97 2.18
C GLN A 264 22.28 0.91 3.71
N THR A 265 23.16 1.58 4.45
CA THR A 265 23.13 1.59 5.92
C THR A 265 21.91 2.35 6.44
N THR A 266 21.66 3.56 5.91
CA THR A 266 20.48 4.34 6.24
C THR A 266 19.19 3.58 5.90
N TYR A 267 19.14 2.94 4.74
CA TYR A 267 18.00 2.10 4.34
C TYR A 267 17.76 0.94 5.30
N ILE A 268 18.80 0.18 5.65
CA ILE A 268 18.69 -0.97 6.56
C ILE A 268 18.27 -0.51 7.97
N SER A 269 18.81 0.60 8.46
CA SER A 269 18.44 1.15 9.76
C SER A 269 16.95 1.50 9.82
N GLN A 270 16.43 2.15 8.77
CA GLN A 270 15.01 2.50 8.66
C GLN A 270 14.13 1.26 8.48
N LEU A 271 14.55 0.31 7.64
CA LEU A 271 13.82 -0.94 7.43
C LEU A 271 13.75 -1.77 8.73
N THR A 272 14.84 -1.82 9.48
CA THR A 272 14.88 -2.49 10.79
C THR A 272 13.90 -1.86 11.76
N SER A 273 13.86 -0.53 11.80
CA SER A 273 12.95 0.21 12.67
C SER A 273 11.49 -0.01 12.29
N ASN A 274 11.17 0.01 11.00
CA ASN A 274 9.82 -0.29 10.49
C ASN A 274 9.41 -1.74 10.73
N ALA A 275 10.32 -2.69 10.50
CA ALA A 275 10.09 -4.12 10.70
C ALA A 275 9.81 -4.45 12.17
N ASN A 276 10.53 -3.82 13.08
CA ASN A 276 10.31 -3.93 14.53
C ASN A 276 8.98 -3.28 14.97
N ALA A 277 8.56 -2.21 14.30
CA ALA A 277 7.28 -1.56 14.58
C ALA A 277 6.08 -2.31 13.99
N GLY A 278 6.30 -3.11 12.93
CA GLY A 278 5.22 -3.73 12.14
C GLY A 278 4.51 -2.74 11.19
N TYR A 279 5.02 -1.52 11.07
CA TYR A 279 4.48 -0.46 10.22
C TYR A 279 5.58 0.54 9.84
N ALA A 280 5.35 1.35 8.81
CA ALA A 280 6.27 2.43 8.45
C ALA A 280 6.25 3.53 9.53
N LEU A 281 7.35 3.80 10.22
CA LEU A 281 7.37 4.73 11.36
C LEU A 281 6.92 6.14 11.01
N ASN A 282 7.30 6.62 9.82
CA ASN A 282 6.88 7.93 9.33
C ASN A 282 5.49 7.92 8.67
N ASN A 283 4.85 6.75 8.56
CA ASN A 283 3.49 6.56 8.05
C ASN A 283 2.84 5.34 8.71
N PRO A 284 2.48 5.43 10.00
CA PRO A 284 2.12 4.27 10.83
C PRO A 284 0.85 3.55 10.35
N SER A 285 0.09 4.15 9.45
CA SER A 285 -1.06 3.54 8.80
C SER A 285 -0.70 2.50 7.73
N VAL A 286 0.55 2.46 7.26
CA VAL A 286 1.02 1.43 6.33
C VAL A 286 1.67 0.30 7.14
N GLN A 287 0.98 -0.83 7.21
CA GLN A 287 1.48 -2.03 7.87
C GLN A 287 2.58 -2.68 7.03
N LEU A 288 3.51 -3.32 7.72
CA LEU A 288 4.67 -3.94 7.12
C LEU A 288 4.96 -5.26 7.83
N SER A 289 5.16 -6.32 7.05
CA SER A 289 5.59 -7.62 7.54
C SER A 289 7.02 -7.90 7.08
N TYR A 290 7.88 -8.36 7.99
CA TYR A 290 9.27 -8.69 7.70
C TYR A 290 9.62 -10.09 8.21
N PRO A 291 9.10 -11.15 7.55
CA PRO A 291 9.41 -12.52 7.93
C PRO A 291 10.89 -12.83 7.67
N LEU A 292 11.48 -13.72 8.49
CA LEU A 292 12.90 -14.07 8.45
C LEU A 292 13.22 -15.35 7.67
N ASP A 293 12.22 -16.15 7.31
CA ASP A 293 12.45 -17.39 6.58
C ASP A 293 12.76 -17.15 5.10
N ASP A 294 13.28 -18.17 4.44
CA ASP A 294 13.74 -18.10 3.06
C ASP A 294 12.68 -18.43 2.02
N SER A 295 11.42 -18.60 2.41
CA SER A 295 10.35 -18.87 1.45
C SER A 295 10.21 -17.72 0.44
N THR A 296 9.72 -18.05 -0.75
CA THR A 296 9.44 -17.05 -1.78
C THR A 296 8.45 -15.99 -1.27
N GLY A 297 7.45 -16.41 -0.47
CA GLY A 297 6.51 -15.49 0.17
C GLY A 297 7.21 -14.51 1.11
N SER A 298 8.14 -15.01 1.92
CA SER A 298 8.89 -14.17 2.86
C SER A 298 9.89 -13.23 2.18
N ARG A 299 10.58 -13.69 1.12
CA ARG A 299 11.42 -12.82 0.29
C ARG A 299 10.62 -11.66 -0.30
N LEU A 300 9.41 -11.94 -0.78
CA LEU A 300 8.55 -10.93 -1.34
C LEU A 300 7.98 -9.99 -0.29
N ALA A 301 7.56 -10.49 0.87
CA ALA A 301 7.15 -9.65 1.99
C ALA A 301 8.26 -8.67 2.38
N ARG A 302 9.53 -9.13 2.38
CA ARG A 302 10.70 -8.26 2.57
C ARG A 302 10.90 -7.24 1.45
N LEU A 303 10.65 -7.62 0.18
CA LEU A 303 10.70 -6.69 -0.95
C LEU A 303 9.61 -5.60 -0.86
N ASN A 304 8.41 -5.97 -0.43
CA ASN A 304 7.32 -5.03 -0.17
C ASN A 304 7.62 -4.14 1.03
N ALA A 305 8.15 -4.71 2.11
CA ALA A 305 8.62 -3.96 3.27
C ALA A 305 9.71 -2.94 2.91
N ALA A 306 10.66 -3.36 2.09
CA ALA A 306 11.70 -2.50 1.54
C ALA A 306 11.13 -1.36 0.70
N SER A 307 10.17 -1.67 -0.17
CA SER A 307 9.48 -0.70 -1.02
C SER A 307 8.71 0.34 -0.20
N ILE A 308 7.92 -0.12 0.77
CA ILE A 308 7.18 0.73 1.72
C ILE A 308 8.15 1.62 2.51
N THR A 309 9.27 1.07 2.97
CA THR A 309 10.27 1.82 3.72
C THR A 309 10.83 2.96 2.89
N LEU A 310 11.22 2.71 1.63
CA LEU A 310 11.74 3.74 0.73
C LEU A 310 10.72 4.84 0.44
N LEU A 311 9.47 4.46 0.17
CA LEU A 311 8.40 5.41 -0.14
C LEU A 311 8.03 6.31 1.05
N ASN A 312 8.39 5.94 2.28
CA ASN A 312 8.02 6.66 3.51
C ASN A 312 9.23 7.17 4.32
N LEU A 313 10.40 7.35 3.70
CA LEU A 313 11.63 7.73 4.41
C LEU A 313 11.55 9.06 5.17
N ASN A 314 10.83 10.06 4.64
CA ASN A 314 10.78 11.42 5.18
C ASN A 314 9.35 11.88 5.52
N GLY A 315 8.43 10.93 5.66
CA GLY A 315 7.01 11.19 5.85
C GLY A 315 6.15 10.32 4.95
N PRO A 316 4.82 10.34 5.13
CA PRO A 316 3.91 9.55 4.31
C PRO A 316 4.10 9.86 2.83
N GLY A 317 4.49 8.88 2.01
CA GLY A 317 4.76 9.04 0.56
C GLY A 317 5.82 10.08 0.16
N VAL A 318 6.53 10.65 1.14
CA VAL A 318 7.67 11.56 0.93
C VAL A 318 8.92 10.73 1.14
N GLY A 319 9.40 10.13 0.07
CA GLY A 319 10.53 9.21 0.10
C GLY A 319 11.11 8.99 -1.28
N CYS A 320 11.85 7.89 -1.42
CA CYS A 320 12.46 7.53 -2.68
C CYS A 320 11.52 6.65 -3.50
N PRO A 321 11.26 6.99 -4.78
CA PRO A 321 10.47 6.15 -5.64
C PRO A 321 11.17 4.81 -5.84
N ILE A 322 10.42 3.72 -6.04
CA ILE A 322 10.99 2.38 -6.27
C ILE A 322 11.95 2.37 -7.47
N GLN A 323 11.74 3.27 -8.42
CA GLN A 323 12.59 3.43 -9.60
C GLN A 323 14.00 3.97 -9.27
N SER A 324 14.24 4.39 -8.02
CA SER A 324 15.59 4.66 -7.53
C SER A 324 16.35 3.41 -7.09
N THR A 325 15.74 2.23 -7.17
CA THR A 325 16.39 0.97 -6.82
C THR A 325 16.16 -0.08 -7.90
N THR A 326 16.91 -1.17 -7.78
CA THR A 326 16.75 -2.34 -8.64
C THR A 326 15.74 -3.34 -8.09
N PHE A 327 14.88 -2.93 -7.14
CA PHE A 327 13.88 -3.83 -6.56
C PHE A 327 12.93 -4.42 -7.61
N ALA A 328 12.67 -3.69 -8.70
CA ALA A 328 11.87 -4.22 -9.81
C ALA A 328 12.54 -5.39 -10.57
N SER A 329 13.83 -5.66 -10.32
CA SER A 329 14.60 -6.74 -10.94
C SER A 329 14.99 -7.86 -9.98
N GLN A 330 14.60 -7.77 -8.69
CA GLN A 330 14.93 -8.71 -7.62
C GLN A 330 13.70 -9.51 -7.20
#